data_AF-K1TDZ2-F1
#
_entry.id   AF-K1TDZ2-F1
#
_cell.length_a   1.000
_cell.length_b   1.000
_cell.length_c   1.000
_cell.angle_alpha   90.00
_cell.angle_beta   90.00
_cell.angle_gamma   90.00
#
_symmetry.space_group_name_H-M   'P 1'
#
loop_
_entity.id
_entity.type
_entity.pdbx_description
1 polymer ?
#
loop_
_entity_poly.entity_id
_entity_poly.type
_entity_poly.pdbx_seq_one_letter_code
_entity_poly.pdbx_strand_id
1 'polypeptide(L)'
;AFTQLVAAFFEAKRNGLTECSLVRIVCSSEDYKKAGEILEKKLRQTDYIGILDGGLHVLLSNTDEENAKGVILRFGEEGLKSILVNREVAA
;
A
#
# COMPACT_ATOMS: atom_id res chain seq x y z
N ALA A 1 7.64 -6.00 11.46
CA ALA A 1 6.21 -5.74 11.75
C ALA A 1 5.39 -5.57 10.47
N PHE A 2 5.63 -4.55 9.64
CA PHE A 2 4.82 -4.32 8.41
C PHE A 2 4.84 -5.49 7.42
N THR A 3 5.99 -6.11 7.17
CA THR A 3 6.11 -7.33 6.33
C THR A 3 5.18 -8.46 6.77
N GLN A 4 5.09 -8.72 8.08
CA GLN A 4 4.22 -9.77 8.63
C GLN A 4 2.74 -9.42 8.45
N LEU A 5 2.38 -8.14 8.59
CA LEU A 5 1.03 -7.66 8.34
C LEU A 5 0.63 -7.87 6.87
N VAL A 6 1.50 -7.48 5.93
CA VAL A 6 1.27 -7.70 4.50
C VAL A 6 1.11 -9.19 4.21
N ALA A 7 2.00 -10.04 4.74
CA ALA A 7 1.90 -11.50 4.55
C ALA A 7 0.56 -12.07 5.04
N ALA A 8 0.10 -11.66 6.23
CA ALA A 8 -1.18 -12.12 6.80
C ALA A 8 -2.39 -11.69 5.96
N PHE A 9 -2.42 -10.45 5.45
CA PHE A 9 -3.50 -9.97 4.60
C PHE A 9 -3.54 -10.72 3.26
N PHE A 10 -2.38 -10.96 2.64
CA PHE A 10 -2.32 -11.72 1.39
C PHE A 10 -2.69 -13.20 1.60
N GLU A 11 -2.34 -13.79 2.74
CA GLU A 11 -2.80 -15.13 3.10
C GLU A 11 -4.32 -15.19 3.28
N ALA A 12 -4.90 -14.22 4.00
CA ALA A 12 -6.33 -14.11 4.16
C ALA A 12 -7.05 -13.91 2.81
N LYS A 13 -6.47 -13.11 1.90
CA LYS A 13 -6.98 -12.94 0.53
C LYS A 13 -6.98 -14.25 -0.26
N ARG A 14 -5.87 -15.02 -0.23
CA ARG A 14 -5.80 -16.35 -0.89
C ARG A 14 -6.86 -17.32 -0.37
N ASN A 15 -7.20 -17.22 0.91
CA ASN A 15 -8.23 -18.02 1.55
C ASN A 15 -9.65 -17.46 1.37
N GLY A 16 -9.84 -16.39 0.60
CA GLY A 16 -11.15 -15.77 0.33
C GLY A 16 -11.76 -15.04 1.53
N LEU A 17 -10.94 -14.68 2.53
CA LEU A 17 -11.40 -14.07 3.78
C LEU A 17 -11.46 -12.53 3.72
N THR A 18 -10.70 -11.91 2.81
CA THR A 18 -10.64 -10.45 2.65
C THR A 18 -10.16 -10.09 1.25
N GLU A 19 -10.38 -8.84 0.84
CA GLU A 19 -9.73 -8.24 -0.31
C GLU A 19 -8.63 -7.29 0.15
N CYS A 20 -7.45 -7.36 -0.46
CA CYS A 20 -6.40 -6.39 -0.21
C CYS A 20 -5.52 -6.18 -1.43
N SER A 21 -4.90 -5.01 -1.48
CA SER A 21 -3.95 -4.63 -2.52
C SER A 21 -2.77 -3.89 -1.90
N LEU A 22 -1.57 -4.15 -2.41
CA LEU A 22 -0.35 -3.46 -2.00
C LEU A 22 0.06 -2.45 -3.05
N VAL A 23 0.36 -1.24 -2.61
CA VAL A 23 0.80 -0.13 -3.48
C VAL A 23 2.16 0.35 -3.02
N ARG A 24 3.11 0.47 -3.95
CA ARG A 24 4.43 1.05 -3.70
C ARG A 24 4.43 2.51 -4.11
N ILE A 25 4.97 3.37 -3.26
CA ILE A 25 5.23 4.77 -3.58
C ILE A 25 6.59 4.88 -4.27
N VAL A 26 6.61 5.57 -5.41
CA VAL A 26 7.81 5.77 -6.22
C VAL A 26 8.43 7.11 -5.81
N CYS A 27 9.22 7.08 -4.74
CA CYS A 27 9.96 8.23 -4.23
C CYS A 27 11.29 7.83 -3.60
N SER A 28 12.18 8.81 -3.40
CA SER A 28 13.44 8.62 -2.69
C SER A 28 13.19 8.49 -1.19
N SER A 29 14.13 7.90 -0.45
CA SER A 29 14.03 7.78 1.02
C SER A 29 13.95 9.13 1.74
N GLU A 30 14.53 10.18 1.14
CA GLU A 30 14.49 11.55 1.66
C GLU A 30 13.07 12.13 1.63
N ASP A 31 12.25 11.69 0.67
CA ASP A 31 10.87 12.13 0.50
C ASP A 31 9.86 11.33 1.35
N TYR A 32 10.29 10.28 2.06
CA TYR A 32 9.37 9.38 2.77
C TYR A 32 8.53 10.08 3.81
N LYS A 33 9.11 11.04 4.55
CA LYS A 33 8.37 11.80 5.55
C LYS A 33 7.24 12.60 4.90
N LYS A 34 7.55 13.34 3.84
CA LYS A 34 6.56 14.15 3.10
C LYS A 34 5.48 13.28 2.46
N ALA A 35 5.88 12.16 1.85
CA ALA A 35 4.94 11.20 1.28
C ALA A 35 4.02 10.62 2.37
N GLY A 36 4.58 10.25 3.53
CA GLY A 36 3.83 9.76 4.69
C GLY A 36 2.76 10.76 5.16
N GLU A 37 3.12 12.04 5.32
CA GLU A 37 2.18 13.10 5.74
C GLU A 37 1.00 13.29 4.75
N ILE A 38 1.24 13.10 3.45
CA ILE A 38 0.19 13.14 2.43
C ILE A 38 -0.69 11.89 2.54
N LEU A 39 -0.08 10.70 2.66
CA LEU A 39 -0.79 9.43 2.75
C LEU A 39 -1.68 9.35 3.98
N GLU A 40 -1.21 9.79 5.15
CA GLU A 40 -2.00 9.81 6.40
C GLU A 40 -3.31 10.61 6.27
N LYS A 41 -3.35 11.63 5.39
CA LYS A 41 -4.55 12.43 5.12
C LYS A 41 -5.50 11.79 4.11
N LYS A 42 -5.02 10.84 3.31
CA LYS A 42 -5.76 10.25 2.18
C LYS A 42 -6.23 8.83 2.45
N LEU A 43 -5.59 8.14 3.39
CA LEU A 43 -5.86 6.77 3.77
C LEU A 43 -6.99 6.64 4.78
N ARG A 44 -7.69 5.50 4.72
CA ARG A 44 -8.66 5.13 5.74
C ARG A 44 -7.90 4.64 6.97
N GLN A 45 -8.54 4.67 8.14
CA GLN A 45 -7.94 4.13 9.37
C GLN A 45 -7.59 2.64 9.28
N THR A 46 -8.22 1.91 8.37
CA THR A 46 -7.98 0.48 8.16
C THR A 46 -6.82 0.21 7.20
N ASP A 47 -6.30 1.23 6.50
CA ASP A 47 -5.16 1.09 5.61
C ASP A 47 -3.85 1.31 6.38
N TYR A 48 -2.77 0.69 5.90
CA TYR A 48 -1.50 0.69 6.63
C TYR A 48 -0.35 1.19 5.77
N ILE A 49 0.49 2.06 6.34
CA ILE A 49 1.72 2.55 5.72
C ILE A 49 2.91 1.80 6.35
N GLY A 50 3.90 1.43 5.54
CA GLY A 50 5.14 0.89 6.08
C GLY A 50 6.24 0.69 5.06
N ILE A 51 7.40 0.28 5.55
CA ILE A 51 8.56 -0.05 4.72
C ILE A 51 8.57 -1.55 4.43
N LEU A 52 8.71 -1.89 3.15
CA LEU A 52 8.89 -3.24 2.65
C LEU A 52 9.93 -3.21 1.52
N ASP A 53 10.87 -4.14 1.52
CA ASP A 53 11.96 -4.23 0.52
C ASP A 53 12.68 -2.88 0.26
N GLY A 54 12.90 -2.13 1.34
CA GLY A 54 13.54 -0.81 1.30
C GLY A 54 12.72 0.30 0.64
N GLY A 55 11.43 0.06 0.36
CA GLY A 55 10.50 1.02 -0.25
C GLY A 55 9.34 1.39 0.66
N LEU A 56 8.80 2.60 0.50
CA LEU A 56 7.54 3.01 1.12
C LEU A 56 6.35 2.36 0.42
N HIS A 57 5.49 1.70 1.20
CA HIS A 57 4.33 0.96 0.73
C HIS A 57 3.08 1.31 1.53
N VAL A 58 1.94 1.07 0.89
CA VAL A 58 0.61 1.16 1.47
C VAL A 58 -0.10 -0.16 1.24
N LEU A 59 -0.54 -0.80 2.32
CA LEU A 59 -1.48 -1.91 2.29
C LEU A 59 -2.91 -1.36 2.35
N LEU A 60 -3.62 -1.46 1.23
CA LEU A 60 -5.02 -1.08 1.14
C LEU A 60 -5.88 -2.25 1.59
N SER A 61 -6.52 -2.06 2.73
CA SER A 61 -7.44 -3.04 3.33
C SER A 61 -8.79 -3.00 2.62
N ASN A 62 -9.46 -4.15 2.53
CA ASN A 62 -10.79 -4.28 1.92
C ASN A 62 -10.88 -3.59 0.54
N THR A 63 -9.81 -3.71 -0.26
CA THR A 63 -9.64 -3.01 -1.53
C THR A 63 -8.98 -3.95 -2.54
N ASP A 64 -9.72 -4.35 -3.57
CA ASP A 64 -9.21 -5.13 -4.69
C ASP A 64 -8.34 -4.27 -5.64
N GLU A 65 -7.76 -4.91 -6.66
CA GLU A 65 -6.85 -4.26 -7.60
C GLU A 65 -7.55 -3.20 -8.46
N GLU A 66 -8.83 -3.36 -8.75
CA GLU A 66 -9.59 -2.39 -9.55
C GLU A 66 -9.83 -1.10 -8.76
N ASN A 67 -10.29 -1.23 -7.52
CA ASN A 67 -10.48 -0.12 -6.60
C ASN A 67 -9.15 0.54 -6.21
N ALA A 68 -8.07 -0.24 -6.11
CA ALA A 68 -6.73 0.28 -5.85
C ALA A 68 -6.25 1.26 -6.94
N LYS A 69 -6.64 1.08 -8.20
CA LYS A 69 -6.33 2.04 -9.29
C LYS A 69 -6.92 3.42 -9.02
N GLY A 70 -8.13 3.48 -8.47
CA GLY A 70 -8.75 4.73 -8.03
C GLY A 70 -8.00 5.40 -6.88
N VAL A 71 -7.41 4.61 -5.98
CA VAL A 71 -6.53 5.15 -4.93
C VAL A 71 -5.21 5.69 -5.50
N ILE A 72 -4.59 4.94 -6.43
CA ILE A 72 -3.36 5.36 -7.13
C ILE A 72 -3.58 6.66 -7.90
N LEU A 73 -4.73 6.83 -8.56
CA LEU A 73 -5.09 8.07 -9.24
C LEU A 73 -5.11 9.26 -8.26
N ARG A 74 -5.79 9.09 -7.10
CA ARG A 74 -5.86 10.12 -6.05
C ARG A 74 -4.50 10.42 -5.42
N PHE A 75 -3.59 9.46 -5.34
CA PHE A 75 -2.21 9.73 -4.96
C PHE A 75 -1.50 10.58 -6.01
N GLY A 76 -1.73 10.29 -7.30
CA GLY A 76 -1.20 11.08 -8.42
C GLY A 76 -1.65 12.54 -8.41
N GLU A 77 -2.91 12.81 -8.04
CA GLU A 77 -3.45 14.18 -7.88
C GLU A 77 -2.71 14.99 -6.79
N GLU A 78 -2.12 14.30 -5.82
CA GLU A 78 -1.31 14.90 -4.74
C GLU A 78 0.20 14.92 -5.08
N GLY A 79 0.57 14.53 -6.30
CA GLY A 79 1.95 14.45 -6.76
C GLY A 79 2.70 13.18 -6.34
N LEU A 80 2.00 12.19 -5.77
CA LEU A 80 2.59 10.91 -5.40
C LEU A 80 2.48 9.89 -6.54
N LYS A 81 3.62 9.61 -7.18
CA LYS A 81 3.71 8.49 -8.13
C LYS A 81 3.64 7.18 -7.35
N SER A 82 2.81 6.25 -7.80
CA SER A 82 2.63 4.96 -7.14
C SER A 82 2.29 3.86 -8.14
N ILE A 83 2.62 2.62 -7.77
CA ILE A 83 2.41 1.42 -8.60
C ILE A 83 1.82 0.30 -7.76
N LEU A 84 0.95 -0.50 -8.38
CA LEU A 84 0.40 -1.68 -7.74
C LEU A 84 1.48 -2.77 -7.69
N VAL A 85 1.57 -3.46 -6.55
CA VAL A 85 2.56 -4.52 -6.30
C VAL A 85 1.86 -5.86 -6.33
N ASN A 86 2.09 -6.61 -7.41
CA ASN A 86 1.55 -7.97 -7.61
C ASN A 86 2.52 -9.08 -7.18
N ARG A 87 3.58 -8.76 -6.44
CA ARG A 87 4.53 -9.78 -5.97
C ARG A 87 4.09 -10.33 -4.63
N GLU A 88 4.04 -11.65 -4.54
CA GLU A 88 3.95 -12.34 -3.26
C GLU A 88 5.16 -11.96 -2.42
N VAL A 89 4.88 -11.39 -1.24
CA VAL A 89 5.90 -11.23 -0.21
C VAL A 89 6.12 -12.64 0.34
N ALA A 90 7.19 -13.29 -0.11
CA ALA A 90 7.63 -14.55 0.50
C ALA A 90 7.97 -14.26 1.97
N ALA A 91 7.36 -15.03 2.87
CA ALA A 91 7.62 -14.96 4.31
C ALA A 91 9.03 -15.47 4.66
#